data_AF-A0AAU2PNK4-F1
#
_entry.id   AF-A0AAU2PNK4-F1
#
_cell.length_a   1.000
_cell.length_b   1.000
_cell.length_c   1.000
_cell.angle_alpha   90.00
_cell.angle_beta   90.00
_cell.angle_gamma   90.00
#
_symmetry.space_group_name_H-M   'P 1'
#
loop_
_entity.id
_entity.type
_entity.pdbx_description
1 polymer ?
#
loop_
_entity_poly.entity_id
_entity_poly.type
_entity_poly.pdbx_seq_one_letter_code
_entity_poly.pdbx_strand_id
1 'polypeptide(L)'
;MVDGFTKNLAANVQVVGDERGMFDRATAKAAAAKMIQAHPDLQYAFVANEDMAFGVRQAFDAAGAYSVKIVTVNGTDQGLAALKDGKFAATVSNSVQDLGALAVTHTRSAARGG
;
A
#
# COMPACT_ATOMS: atom_id res chain seq x y z
N MET A 1 7.64 -5.05 -7.71
CA MET A 1 6.68 -4.07 -7.17
C MET A 1 7.35 -2.72 -6.96
N VAL A 2 8.39 -2.64 -6.13
CA VAL A 2 9.08 -1.38 -5.81
C VAL A 2 9.76 -0.76 -7.03
N ASP A 3 10.46 -1.54 -7.86
CA ASP A 3 11.04 -1.05 -9.13
C ASP A 3 10.01 -0.46 -10.11
N GLY A 4 8.78 -0.98 -10.11
CA GLY A 4 7.71 -0.45 -10.96
C GLY A 4 7.18 0.87 -10.43
N PHE A 5 7.16 1.05 -9.10
CA PHE A 5 6.78 2.29 -8.45
C PHE A 5 7.86 3.36 -8.62
N THR A 6 9.13 3.05 -8.31
CA THR A 6 10.24 4.01 -8.32
C THR A 6 10.56 4.53 -9.72
N LYS A 7 10.43 3.71 -10.77
CA LYS A 7 10.66 4.13 -12.16
C LYS A 7 9.61 5.10 -12.72
N ASN A 8 8.44 5.17 -12.09
CA ASN A 8 7.34 6.04 -12.52
C ASN A 8 7.17 7.27 -11.62
N LEU A 9 8.09 7.48 -10.67
CA LEU A 9 8.09 8.67 -9.84
C LEU A 9 8.43 9.92 -10.67
N ALA A 10 7.69 10.99 -10.46
CA ALA A 10 8.01 12.28 -11.04
C ALA A 10 9.39 12.76 -10.54
N ALA A 11 10.09 13.54 -11.36
CA ALA A 11 11.47 13.99 -11.09
C ALA A 11 11.64 14.76 -9.77
N ASN A 12 10.55 15.26 -9.19
CA ASN A 12 10.50 15.98 -7.92
C ASN A 12 10.21 15.08 -6.70
N VAL A 13 10.21 13.75 -6.86
CA VAL A 13 10.03 12.80 -5.76
C VAL A 13 11.37 12.17 -5.41
N GLN A 14 11.78 12.31 -4.15
CA GLN A 14 12.99 11.67 -3.63
C GLN A 14 12.62 10.39 -2.87
N VAL A 15 13.25 9.28 -3.24
CA VAL A 15 13.17 8.03 -2.47
C VAL A 15 14.15 8.15 -1.31
N VAL A 16 13.63 8.24 -0.08
CA VAL A 16 14.43 8.40 1.14
C VAL A 16 14.72 7.07 1.85
N GLY A 17 14.11 5.97 1.40
CA GLY A 17 14.53 4.61 1.77
C GLY A 17 13.66 3.52 1.14
N ASP A 18 14.21 2.31 1.12
CA ASP A 18 13.57 1.07 0.66
C ASP A 18 13.85 0.00 1.70
N GLU A 19 12.85 -0.28 2.52
CA GLU A 19 12.95 -1.25 3.61
C GLU A 19 12.11 -2.48 3.28
N ARG A 20 12.71 -3.66 3.45
CA ARG A 20 12.02 -4.93 3.21
C ARG A 20 11.04 -5.21 4.34
N GLY A 21 9.76 -4.95 4.10
CA GLY A 21 8.68 -5.28 5.05
C GLY A 21 8.37 -6.78 5.18
N MET A 22 8.94 -7.63 4.32
CA MET A 22 8.82 -9.11 4.34
C MET A 22 7.37 -9.64 4.36
N PHE A 23 6.39 -8.85 3.93
CA PHE A 23 4.96 -9.16 4.06
C PHE A 23 4.49 -9.37 5.51
N ASP A 24 5.26 -8.87 6.47
CA ASP A 24 4.96 -8.97 7.90
C ASP A 24 4.66 -7.59 8.49
N ARG A 25 3.53 -7.49 9.18
CA ARG A 25 3.07 -6.22 9.75
C ARG A 25 3.99 -5.67 10.84
N ALA A 26 4.55 -6.53 11.69
CA ALA A 26 5.43 -6.10 12.78
C ALA A 26 6.75 -5.55 12.23
N THR A 27 7.31 -6.24 11.24
CA THR A 27 8.53 -5.84 10.53
C THR A 27 8.32 -4.52 9.81
N ALA A 28 7.20 -4.37 9.07
CA ALA A 28 6.85 -3.12 8.40
C ALA A 28 6.67 -1.95 9.39
N LYS A 29 6.03 -2.19 10.54
CA LYS A 29 5.88 -1.19 11.61
C LYS A 29 7.24 -0.75 12.16
N ALA A 30 8.14 -1.68 12.44
CA ALA A 30 9.46 -1.38 12.96
C ALA A 30 10.32 -0.59 11.94
N ALA A 31 10.25 -0.95 10.66
CA ALA A 31 10.92 -0.22 9.59
C ALA A 31 10.37 1.22 9.45
N ALA A 32 9.04 1.39 9.45
CA ALA A 32 8.41 2.71 9.37
C ALA A 32 8.76 3.60 10.55
N ALA A 33 8.86 3.05 11.77
CA ALA A 33 9.27 3.80 12.95
C ALA A 33 10.69 4.37 12.79
N LYS A 34 11.64 3.57 12.25
CA LYS A 34 12.99 4.06 11.95
C LYS A 34 12.99 5.12 10.85
N MET A 35 12.22 4.88 9.80
CA MET A 35 12.16 5.78 8.64
C MET A 35 11.61 7.16 9.01
N ILE A 36 10.52 7.24 9.78
CA ILE A 36 9.95 8.53 10.17
C ILE A 36 10.82 9.28 11.19
N GLN A 37 11.59 8.56 12.00
CA GLN A 37 12.59 9.17 12.89
C GLN A 37 13.77 9.76 12.09
N ALA A 38 14.22 9.07 11.04
CA ALA A 38 15.30 9.55 10.17
C ALA A 38 14.85 10.68 9.22
N HIS A 39 13.58 10.66 8.81
CA HIS A 39 12.98 11.58 7.85
C HIS A 39 11.67 12.16 8.39
N PRO A 40 11.72 13.09 9.36
CA PRO A 40 10.52 13.67 9.96
C PRO A 40 9.70 14.51 8.95
N ASP A 41 10.28 14.86 7.81
CA ASP A 41 9.66 15.56 6.69
C ASP A 41 9.04 14.62 5.64
N LEU A 42 9.02 13.30 5.88
CA LEU A 42 8.41 12.32 4.98
C LEU A 42 6.96 12.72 4.65
N GLN A 43 6.63 12.78 3.36
CA GLN A 43 5.30 13.19 2.90
C GLN A 43 4.45 12.01 2.43
N TYR A 44 5.08 10.98 1.86
CA TYR A 44 4.41 9.84 1.24
C TYR A 44 5.12 8.54 1.59
N ALA A 45 4.34 7.47 1.76
CA ALA A 45 4.85 6.11 1.89
C ALA A 45 4.09 5.17 0.96
N PHE A 46 4.82 4.43 0.12
CA PHE A 46 4.25 3.32 -0.63
C PHE A 46 4.47 2.02 0.14
N VAL A 47 3.41 1.25 0.35
CA VAL A 47 3.45 -0.01 1.11
C VAL A 47 2.80 -1.11 0.30
N ALA A 48 3.57 -2.16 0.00
CA ALA A 48 3.21 -3.15 -1.01
C ALA A 48 1.98 -4.04 -0.69
N ASN A 49 1.44 -3.98 0.53
CA ASN A 49 0.15 -4.58 0.87
C ASN A 49 -0.51 -3.85 2.06
N GLU A 50 -1.82 -4.05 2.20
CA GLU A 50 -2.63 -3.36 3.21
C GLU A 50 -2.30 -3.73 4.66
N ASP A 51 -1.97 -4.99 4.99
CA ASP A 51 -1.69 -5.36 6.38
C ASP A 51 -0.39 -4.71 6.89
N MET A 52 0.64 -4.68 6.05
CA MET A 52 1.83 -3.86 6.30
C MET A 52 1.47 -2.38 6.40
N ALA A 53 0.60 -1.86 5.52
CA ALA A 53 0.20 -0.45 5.54
C ALA A 53 -0.47 -0.05 6.87
N PHE A 54 -1.26 -0.95 7.47
CA PHE A 54 -1.79 -0.74 8.83
C PHE A 54 -0.68 -0.70 9.89
N GLY A 55 0.33 -1.55 9.78
CA GLY A 55 1.52 -1.50 10.64
C GLY A 55 2.28 -0.18 10.51
N VAL A 56 2.50 0.27 9.28
CA VAL A 56 3.16 1.55 8.95
C VAL A 56 2.35 2.73 9.50
N ARG A 57 1.03 2.75 9.30
CA ARG A 57 0.14 3.79 9.83
C ARG A 57 0.25 3.91 11.35
N GLN A 58 0.26 2.78 12.07
CA GLN A 58 0.45 2.78 13.51
C GLN A 58 1.79 3.39 13.95
N ALA A 59 2.88 3.13 13.21
CA ALA A 59 4.18 3.71 13.51
C ALA A 59 4.18 5.23 13.32
N PHE A 60 3.62 5.71 12.22
CA PHE A 60 3.52 7.14 11.95
C PHE A 60 2.62 7.86 12.95
N ASP A 61 1.49 7.25 13.33
CA ASP A 61 0.59 7.83 14.34
C ASP A 61 1.27 7.94 15.71
N ALA A 62 2.06 6.95 16.10
CA ALA A 62 2.86 6.98 17.32
C ALA A 62 3.96 8.04 17.29
N ALA A 63 4.45 8.40 16.10
CA ALA A 63 5.43 9.47 15.90
C ALA A 63 4.78 10.86 15.69
N GLY A 64 3.45 10.98 15.74
CA GLY A 64 2.73 12.23 15.47
C GLY A 64 2.67 12.61 13.99
N ALA A 65 3.08 11.71 13.09
CA ALA A 65 3.19 11.94 11.65
C ALA A 65 1.87 11.62 10.91
N TYR A 66 0.76 12.19 11.39
CA TYR A 66 -0.58 11.94 10.86
C TYR A 66 -0.76 12.40 9.40
N SER A 67 0.02 13.38 8.96
CA SER A 67 -0.04 13.96 7.61
C SER A 67 0.61 13.09 6.53
N VAL A 68 1.40 12.08 6.90
CA VAL A 68 2.07 11.20 5.92
C VAL A 68 1.02 10.40 5.16
N LYS A 69 1.00 10.55 3.84
CA LYS A 69 0.04 9.87 2.97
C LYS A 69 0.54 8.47 2.62
N ILE A 70 -0.28 7.46 2.90
CA ILE A 70 0.06 6.07 2.59
C ILE A 70 -0.67 5.63 1.32
N VAL A 71 0.08 5.10 0.36
CA VAL A 71 -0.45 4.43 -0.84
C VAL A 71 -0.17 2.94 -0.72
N THR A 72 -1.18 2.11 -0.95
CA THR A 72 -1.06 0.66 -0.77
C THR A 72 -1.75 -0.14 -1.88
N VAL A 73 -1.78 -1.47 -1.72
CA VAL A 73 -2.25 -2.45 -2.69
C VAL A 73 -3.08 -3.49 -1.94
N ASN A 74 -4.20 -3.91 -2.54
CA ASN A 74 -5.07 -5.06 -2.24
C ASN A 74 -6.54 -4.68 -2.47
N GLY A 75 -6.95 -3.51 -1.98
CA GLY A 75 -8.33 -3.04 -2.12
C GLY A 75 -9.33 -3.85 -1.32
N THR A 76 -8.95 -4.38 -0.15
CA THR A 76 -9.90 -5.09 0.72
C THR A 76 -10.93 -4.13 1.31
N ASP A 77 -12.06 -4.66 1.80
CA ASP A 77 -13.07 -3.85 2.51
C ASP A 77 -12.45 -3.04 3.67
N GLN A 78 -11.47 -3.62 4.37
CA GLN A 78 -10.74 -2.94 5.43
C GLN A 78 -9.86 -1.80 4.88
N GLY A 79 -9.20 -2.00 3.75
CA GLY A 79 -8.44 -0.96 3.05
C GLY A 79 -9.32 0.18 2.55
N LEU A 80 -10.50 -0.15 2.00
CA LEU A 80 -11.49 0.83 1.56
C LEU A 80 -12.07 1.63 2.74
N ALA A 81 -12.32 0.98 3.88
CA ALA A 81 -12.70 1.68 5.11
C ALA A 81 -11.59 2.62 5.58
N ALA A 82 -10.32 2.18 5.55
CA ALA A 82 -9.17 3.00 5.91
C ALA A 82 -8.96 4.19 4.95
N LEU A 83 -9.34 4.07 3.68
CA LEU A 83 -9.39 5.20 2.75
C LEU A 83 -10.47 6.22 3.15
N LYS A 84 -11.67 5.76 3.49
CA LYS A 84 -12.77 6.62 3.96
C LYS A 84 -12.42 7.34 5.26
N ASP A 85 -11.70 6.65 6.15
CA ASP A 85 -11.19 7.20 7.41
C ASP A 85 -9.98 8.15 7.24
N GLY A 86 -9.45 8.30 6.02
CA GLY A 86 -8.27 9.13 5.74
C GLY A 86 -6.93 8.53 6.22
N LYS A 87 -6.91 7.27 6.65
CA LYS A 87 -5.68 6.56 7.08
C LYS A 87 -4.80 6.20 5.89
N PHE A 88 -5.42 5.91 4.74
CA PHE A 88 -4.75 5.70 3.46
C PHE A 88 -5.16 6.80 2.48
N ALA A 89 -4.26 7.15 1.57
CA ALA A 89 -4.51 8.12 0.51
C ALA A 89 -4.99 7.45 -0.78
N ALA A 90 -4.49 6.24 -1.07
CA ALA A 90 -4.96 5.41 -2.18
C ALA A 90 -4.68 3.93 -1.92
N THR A 91 -5.52 3.06 -2.47
CA THR A 91 -5.23 1.61 -2.61
C THR A 91 -5.45 1.22 -4.07
N VAL A 92 -4.56 0.41 -4.62
CA VAL A 92 -4.77 -0.21 -5.93
C VAL A 92 -5.39 -1.58 -5.70
N SER A 93 -6.62 -1.78 -6.20
CA SER A 93 -7.29 -3.08 -6.08
C SER A 93 -6.64 -4.10 -7.01
N ASN A 94 -6.19 -5.19 -6.42
CA ASN A 94 -5.97 -6.48 -7.05
C ASN A 94 -6.66 -7.58 -6.24
N SER A 95 -7.78 -7.23 -5.58
CA SER A 95 -8.53 -8.13 -4.71
C SER A 95 -8.84 -9.43 -5.44
N VAL A 96 -8.69 -10.56 -4.74
CA VAL A 96 -9.00 -11.89 -5.25
C VAL A 96 -10.48 -12.00 -5.66
N GLN A 97 -11.35 -11.14 -5.11
CA GLN A 97 -12.76 -11.03 -5.52
C GLN A 97 -12.90 -10.41 -6.91
N ASP A 98 -12.18 -9.32 -7.19
CA ASP A 98 -12.19 -8.68 -8.52
C ASP A 98 -11.53 -9.59 -9.56
N LEU A 99 -10.38 -10.18 -9.21
CA LEU A 99 -9.69 -11.16 -10.06
C LEU A 99 -10.51 -12.43 -10.26
N GLY A 100 -11.20 -12.92 -9.23
CA GLY A 100 -12.07 -14.09 -9.29
C GLY A 100 -13.32 -13.83 -10.12
N ALA A 101 -13.94 -12.65 -9.99
CA ALA A 101 -15.07 -12.24 -10.82
C ALA A 101 -14.66 -12.09 -12.30
N LEU A 102 -13.48 -11.50 -12.57
CA LEU A 102 -12.90 -11.48 -13.91
C LEU A 102 -12.64 -12.89 -14.43
N ALA A 103 -11.99 -13.75 -13.64
CA ALA A 103 -11.66 -15.12 -14.04
C ALA A 103 -12.91 -15.92 -14.41
N VAL A 104 -13.97 -15.84 -13.59
CA VAL A 104 -15.25 -16.50 -13.88
C VAL A 104 -15.93 -15.90 -15.12
N THR A 105 -15.85 -14.58 -15.32
CA THR A 105 -16.43 -13.91 -16.49
C THR A 105 -15.70 -14.31 -17.78
N HIS A 106 -14.37 -14.31 -17.77
CA HIS A 106 -13.55 -14.74 -18.90
C HIS A 106 -13.72 -16.24 -19.20
N THR A 107 -13.80 -17.09 -18.16
CA THR A 107 -14.06 -18.53 -18.35
C THR A 107 -15.43 -18.78 -18.98
N ARG A 108 -16.45 -18.04 -18.56
CA ARG A 108 -17.81 -18.15 -19.10
C ARG A 108 -17.91 -17.62 -20.54
N SER A 109 -17.14 -16.60 -20.88
CA SER A 109 -17.02 -16.09 -22.25
C SER A 109 -16.34 -17.12 -23.16
N ALA A 110 -15.23 -17.72 -22.70
CA ALA A 110 -14.54 -18.79 -23.42
C ALA A 110 -15.43 -20.05 -23.60
N ALA A 111 -16.26 -20.39 -22.61
CA ALA A 111 -17.19 -21.52 -22.68
C ALA A 111 -18.43 -21.27 -23.57
N ARG A 112 -18.70 -20.01 -23.98
CA ARG A 112 -19.81 -19.64 -24.86
C ARG A 112 -19.38 -19.34 -26.30
N GLY A 113 -18.08 -19.47 -26.59
CA GLY A 113 -17.48 -19.26 -27.91
C GLY A 113 -16.99 -20.55 -28.58
N GLY A 114 -17.67 -21.67 -28.37
CA GLY A 114 -17.47 -22.94 -29.08
C GLY A 114 -18.70 -23.31 -29.87
#